data_AF-A0A2M6UYI9-F1
#
_entry.id   AF-A0A2M6UYI9-F1
#
_cell.length_a   1.000
_cell.length_b   1.000
_cell.length_c   1.000
_cell.angle_alpha   90.00
_cell.angle_beta   90.00
_cell.angle_gamma   90.00
#
_symmetry.space_group_name_H-M   'P 1'
#
loop_
_entity.id
_entity.type
_entity.pdbx_description
1 polymer ?
#
loop_
_entity_poly.entity_id
_entity_poly.type
_entity_poly.pdbx_seq_one_letter_code
_entity_poly.pdbx_strand_id
1 'polypeptide(L)' 'MADKAGIDRTYASQIERGIANPSLFVLCSIAKALDISFMQLVNGDIQCTFGDKAPTV' A
#
# COMPACT_ATOMS: atom_id res chain seq x y z
N MET A 1 0.37 -12.44 1.07
CA MET A 1 0.31 -10.97 1.20
C MET A 1 0.61 -10.53 2.62
N ALA A 2 -0.16 -11.01 3.61
CA ALA A 2 0.05 -10.69 5.04
C ALA A 2 1.50 -10.95 5.53
N ASP A 3 2.01 -12.16 5.27
CA ASP A 3 3.38 -12.58 5.62
C ASP A 3 4.47 -11.69 4.98
N LYS A 4 4.34 -11.38 3.67
CA LYS A 4 5.28 -10.52 2.94
C LYS A 4 5.25 -9.05 3.38
N ALA A 5 4.11 -8.57 3.87
CA ALA A 5 3.94 -7.20 4.36
C ALA A 5 4.27 -7.07 5.86
N GLY A 6 4.63 -8.17 6.54
CA GLY A 6 4.90 -8.18 7.97
C GLY A 6 3.67 -7.90 8.83
N ILE A 7 2.47 -8.15 8.31
CA ILE A 7 1.20 -7.93 9.02
C ILE A 7 0.46 -9.25 9.25
N ASP A 8 -0.31 -9.32 10.33
CA ASP A 8 -1.16 -10.48 10.57
C ASP A 8 -2.28 -10.58 9.52
N ARG A 9 -2.68 -11.81 9.16
CA ARG A 9 -3.77 -12.07 8.20
C ARG A 9 -5.09 -11.40 8.64
N THR A 10 -5.35 -11.38 9.95
CA THR A 10 -6.51 -10.73 10.55
C THR A 10 -6.41 -9.22 10.44
N TYR A 11 -5.19 -8.68 10.54
CA TYR A 11 -4.95 -7.25 10.36
C TYR A 11 -5.16 -6.82 8.90
N ALA A 12 -4.68 -7.61 7.94
CA ALA A 12 -4.96 -7.40 6.53
C ALA A 12 -6.48 -7.37 6.24
N SER A 13 -7.23 -8.35 6.77
CA SER A 13 -8.69 -8.38 6.60
C SER A 13 -9.42 -7.18 7.22
N GLN A 14 -8.92 -6.66 8.35
CA GLN A 14 -9.48 -5.44 8.96
C GLN A 14 -9.18 -4.19 8.14
N ILE A 15 -8.01 -4.11 7.51
CA ILE A 15 -7.65 -2.99 6.62
C ILE A 15 -8.57 -3.00 5.39
N GLU A 16 -8.77 -4.16 4.75
CA GLU A 16 -9.64 -4.29 3.58
C GLU A 16 -11.11 -3.92 3.87
N ARG A 17 -11.53 -4.11 5.13
CA ARG A 17 -12.89 -3.78 5.59
C ARG A 17 -13.00 -2.35 6.13
N GLY A 18 -11.93 -1.56 6.12
CA GLY A 18 -11.90 -0.20 6.69
C GLY A 18 -12.07 -0.15 8.21
N ILE A 19 -11.85 -1.28 8.91
CA ILE A 19 -12.02 -1.41 10.37
C ILE A 19 -10.73 -1.01 11.09
N ALA A 20 -9.57 -1.32 10.51
CA ALA A 20 -8.28 -0.94 11.06
C ALA A 20 -7.85 0.45 10.58
N ASN A 21 -7.15 1.18 11.45
CA ASN A 21 -6.43 2.40 11.10
C ASN A 21 -4.92 2.08 10.96
N PRO A 22 -4.45 1.55 9.82
CA PRO A 22 -3.04 1.25 9.62
C PRO A 22 -2.22 2.53 9.55
N SER A 23 -0.99 2.48 10.05
CA SER A 23 -0.05 3.59 9.87
C SER A 23 0.43 3.67 8.41
N LEU A 24 0.96 4.84 8.02
CA LEU A 24 1.56 5.05 6.70
C LEU A 24 2.69 4.04 6.42
N PHE A 25 3.44 3.66 7.46
CA PHE A 25 4.49 2.65 7.36
C PHE A 25 3.95 1.27 6.95
N VAL A 26 2.81 0.86 7.52
CA VAL A 26 2.16 -0.41 7.18
C VAL A 26 1.65 -0.38 5.74
N LEU A 27 1.00 0.70 5.32
CA LEU A 27 0.53 0.86 3.94
C LEU A 27 1.69 0.82 2.94
N CYS A 28 2.84 1.46 3.26
CA CYS A 28 4.04 1.39 2.44
C CYS A 28 4.63 -0.03 2.37
N SER A 29 4.60 -0.77 3.48
CA SER A 29 5.05 -2.17 3.54
C SER A 29 4.15 -3.09 2.70
N ILE A 30 2.83 -2.86 2.73
CA ILE A 30 1.86 -3.55 1.88
C ILE A 30 2.11 -3.23 0.40
N ALA A 31 2.28 -1.96 0.04
CA ALA A 31 2.57 -1.53 -1.32
C ALA A 31 3.87 -2.18 -1.86
N LYS A 32 4.94 -2.20 -1.05
CA LYS A 32 6.20 -2.90 -1.37
C LYS A 32 6.01 -4.41 -1.52
N ALA A 33 5.25 -5.04 -0.62
CA ALA A 33 4.98 -6.48 -0.69
C ALA A 33 4.15 -6.89 -1.91
N LEU A 34 3.38 -5.94 -2.47
CA LEU A 34 2.58 -6.07 -3.68
C LEU A 34 3.31 -5.60 -4.95
N ASP A 35 4.52 -5.06 -4.82
CA ASP A 35 5.30 -4.44 -5.90
C ASP A 35 4.53 -3.34 -6.66
N ILE A 36 3.72 -2.56 -5.95
CA ILE A 36 2.96 -1.44 -6.50
C ILE A 36 3.30 -0.12 -5.78
N SER A 37 2.95 1.00 -6.40
CA SER A 37 3.07 2.30 -5.75
C SER A 37 1.99 2.51 -4.68
N PHE A 38 2.32 3.30 -3.64
CA PHE A 38 1.35 3.68 -2.60
C PHE A 38 0.10 4.35 -3.19
N MET A 39 0.27 5.16 -4.24
CA MET A 39 -0.85 5.81 -4.93
C MET A 39 -1.77 4.79 -5.61
N GLN A 40 -1.23 3.72 -6.19
CA GLN A 40 -2.05 2.62 -6.74
C GLN A 40 -2.80 1.85 -5.65
N LEU A 41 -2.20 1.70 -4.46
CA LEU A 41 -2.85 1.03 -3.34
C LEU A 41 -4.06 1.81 -2.80
N VAL A 42 -3.97 3.15 -2.74
CA VAL A 42 -5.01 4.01 -2.15
C VAL A 42 -6.08 4.41 -3.16
N ASN A 43 -5.70 4.67 -4.41
CA ASN A 43 -6.60 5.29 -5.37
C ASN A 43 -7.49 4.29 -6.11
N GLY A 44 -7.20 2.98 -6.09
CA GLY A 44 -8.01 1.91 -6.70
C GLY A 44 -8.13 1.93 -8.23
N ASP A 45 -8.05 3.11 -8.81
CA ASP A 45 -8.07 3.42 -10.23
C ASP A 45 -6.63 3.57 -10.73
N ILE A 46 -6.26 2.75 -11.72
CA ILE A 46 -5.07 2.94 -12.52
C ILE A 46 -5.30 4.19 -13.40
N GLN A 47 -5.09 5.37 -12.82
CA GLN A 47 -4.91 6.61 -13.57
C GLN A 47 -3.50 7.10 -13.31
N CYS A 48 -2.58 6.55 -14.10
CA CYS A 48 -1.27 7.13 -14.30
C CYS A 48 -1.45 8.52 -14.93
N THR A 49 -1.36 9.59 -14.12
CA THR A 49 -1.24 10.97 -14.61
C THR A 49 -0.46 11.81 -13.60
N PHE A 50 0.74 12.22 -14.04
CA PHE A 50 1.73 13.13 -13.46
C PHE A 50 2.48 12.70 -12.19
N GLY A 51 3.70 12.17 -12.38
CA GLY A 51 4.65 12.05 -11.28
C GLY A 51 5.93 11.24 -11.50
N ASP A 52 6.26 10.78 -12.71
CA ASP A 52 7.55 10.13 -12.99
C ASP A 52 8.69 11.16 -13.01
N LYS A 53 9.03 11.73 -11.86
CA LYS A 53 10.39 12.16 -11.56
C LYS A 53 10.70 11.85 -10.11
N ALA A 54 11.33 10.69 -9.92
CA ALA A 54 12.28 10.57 -8.83
C ALA A 54 13.26 11.76 -8.90
N PRO A 55 13.60 12.43 -7.79
CA PRO A 55 14.69 13.38 -7.79
C PRO A 55 15.97 12.59 -8.06
N THR A 56 16.39 12.56 -9.31
CA THR A 56 17.77 12.23 -9.67
C THR A 56 18.64 13.36 -9.15
N VAL A 57 19.33 13.09 -8.04
CA VAL A 57 20.48 13.87 -7.58
C VAL A 57 21.62 13.76 -8.58
#